data_AF-A0A3D0TXA9-F1
#
_entry.id   AF-A0A3D0TXA9-F1
#
_cell.length_a   1.000
_cell.length_b   1.000
_cell.length_c   1.000
_cell.angle_alpha   90.00
_cell.angle_beta   90.00
_cell.angle_gamma   90.00
#
_symmetry.space_group_name_H-M   'P 1'
#
loop_
_entity.id
_entity.type
_entity.pdbx_description
1 polymer ?
#
loop_
_entity_poly.entity_id
_entity_poly.type
_entity_poly.pdbx_seq_one_letter_code
_entity_poly.pdbx_strand_id
1 'polypeptide(L)'
;MRPARRRPRAWRSATTSCGISTDPARRSSEGRRRARAGACPSVNPDDTRPPARDAAGVSGTAHPSPDGAPSPDGERVVAYVDGFNLYEGLRATRWSGVLWLDLRALVSRFVLGGQELGAVKYFTADRREPPDERKRQQLYRRALTAHGGVEIVTGHFDRGNTLCRHCGRMTVFPRERATDVNLAAAMVADAARDLYDVAILVTGDGDFISAVEEAQSFGKLVKLVHPPERVNDDLADRCDFAYSIFKAQLLDTQLPGSASPATGPPISCPFEWLAIAEKALRLNGHAGKYLRSLLDAVRSEHYELLNPIADALAAESSGPAGD
;
A
#
# COMPACT_ATOMS: atom_id res chain seq x y z
N MET A 1 34.62 22.44 -14.62
CA MET A 1 33.50 23.39 -14.76
C MET A 1 32.31 22.66 -15.38
N ARG A 2 31.30 22.31 -14.58
CA ARG A 2 30.04 21.69 -15.06
C ARG A 2 28.99 22.79 -15.27
N PRO A 3 28.13 22.74 -16.31
CA PRO A 3 27.07 23.71 -16.48
C PRO A 3 25.89 23.40 -15.55
N ALA A 4 25.31 24.46 -14.97
CA ALA A 4 24.17 24.42 -14.07
C ALA A 4 22.92 23.89 -14.79
N ARG A 5 22.31 22.82 -14.25
CA ARG A 5 21.02 22.30 -14.73
C ARG A 5 19.90 23.20 -14.20
N ARG A 6 19.18 23.84 -15.13
CA ARG A 6 17.99 24.66 -14.87
C ARG A 6 16.84 23.78 -14.38
N ARG A 7 16.23 24.19 -13.27
CA ARG A 7 14.96 23.64 -12.76
C ARG A 7 13.79 24.06 -13.69
N PRO A 8 12.85 23.17 -14.05
CA PRO A 8 11.60 23.59 -14.66
C PRO A 8 10.69 24.28 -13.62
N ARG A 9 9.90 25.24 -14.11
CA ARG A 9 9.07 26.17 -13.34
C ARG A 9 7.90 25.46 -12.65
N ALA A 10 7.67 25.85 -11.39
CA ALA A 10 6.47 25.52 -10.62
C ALA A 10 5.19 26.06 -11.31
N TRP A 11 4.17 25.20 -11.37
CA TRP A 11 2.82 25.59 -11.73
C TRP A 11 2.22 26.43 -10.59
N ARG A 12 1.79 27.66 -10.90
CA ARG A 12 1.04 28.51 -9.98
C ARG A 12 -0.45 28.25 -10.21
N SER A 13 -1.14 27.69 -9.22
CA SER A 13 -2.60 27.76 -9.15
C SER A 13 -3.00 29.17 -8.69
N ALA A 14 -3.89 29.78 -9.45
CA ALA A 14 -4.45 31.10 -9.16
C ALA A 14 -5.47 30.98 -8.04
N THR A 15 -5.17 31.57 -6.88
CA THR A 15 -6.15 31.84 -5.82
C THR A 15 -6.78 33.20 -6.06
N THR A 16 -8.06 33.20 -6.41
CA THR A 16 -8.93 34.38 -6.42
C THR A 16 -9.13 34.85 -4.99
N SER A 17 -8.82 36.12 -4.74
CA SER A 17 -9.00 36.81 -3.47
C SER A 17 -10.39 37.44 -3.36
N CYS A 18 -11.00 37.28 -2.18
CA CYS A 18 -11.96 38.17 -1.53
C CYS A 18 -11.96 37.72 -0.06
N GLY A 19 -11.87 38.53 0.98
CA GLY A 19 -11.93 39.98 1.12
C GLY A 19 -12.21 40.20 2.61
N ILE A 20 -11.16 40.63 3.32
CA ILE A 20 -11.09 41.38 4.60
C ILE A 20 -12.40 41.56 5.39
N SER A 21 -12.38 41.17 6.67
CA SER A 21 -12.86 42.05 7.75
C SER A 21 -12.12 41.78 9.06
N THR A 22 -11.58 42.86 9.61
CA THR A 22 -10.90 43.02 10.89
C THR A 22 -11.90 43.33 12.00
N ASP A 23 -11.73 42.78 13.21
CA ASP A 23 -11.44 43.60 14.41
C ASP A 23 -11.11 42.73 15.66
N PRO A 24 -10.31 43.22 16.62
CA PRO A 24 -9.81 42.48 17.77
C PRO A 24 -10.53 42.83 19.08
N ALA A 25 -10.47 41.93 20.06
CA ALA A 25 -10.23 42.18 21.49
C ALA A 25 -10.86 41.09 22.38
N ARG A 26 -10.03 40.43 23.21
CA ARG A 26 -10.11 40.58 24.67
C ARG A 26 -8.97 39.85 25.39
N ARG A 27 -8.51 40.54 26.42
CA ARG A 27 -7.42 40.24 27.36
C ARG A 27 -7.81 39.17 28.40
N SER A 28 -6.76 38.78 29.14
CA SER A 28 -6.71 38.24 30.52
C SER A 28 -6.92 36.72 30.62
N SER A 29 -6.19 35.96 31.45
CA SER A 29 -5.16 36.26 32.46
C SER A 29 -4.54 34.94 32.93
N GLU A 30 -3.25 35.01 33.27
CA GLU A 30 -2.56 34.31 34.38
C GLU A 30 -2.68 32.80 34.58
N GLY A 31 -1.51 32.14 34.52
CA GLY A 31 -1.30 30.78 35.02
C GLY A 31 0.17 30.35 35.00
N ARG A 32 1.08 31.15 35.57
CA ARG A 32 2.47 30.74 35.84
C ARG A 32 2.48 29.59 36.84
N ARG A 33 3.05 28.45 36.47
CA ARG A 33 3.80 27.59 37.41
C ARG A 33 5.12 27.13 36.78
N ARG A 34 6.20 27.63 37.38
CA ARG A 34 7.60 27.20 37.19
C ARG A 34 7.82 25.90 37.97
N ALA A 35 8.50 24.94 37.36
CA ALA A 35 9.26 23.89 38.04
C ALA A 35 10.59 23.75 37.28
N ARG A 36 11.61 24.49 37.74
CA ARG A 36 12.80 24.00 38.45
C ARG A 36 13.69 23.09 37.60
N ALA A 37 14.74 23.73 37.08
CA ALA A 37 15.98 23.11 36.64
C ALA A 37 16.62 22.34 37.81
N GLY A 38 16.97 21.08 37.57
CA GLY A 38 17.85 20.28 38.40
C GLY A 38 19.07 19.91 37.55
N ALA A 39 20.24 20.36 38.00
CA ALA A 39 21.52 20.15 37.34
C ALA A 39 21.98 18.68 37.39
N CYS A 40 22.74 18.30 36.36
CA CYS A 40 23.47 17.04 36.22
C CYS A 40 24.53 16.82 37.31
N PRO A 41 24.88 15.56 37.61
CA PRO A 41 26.23 15.20 38.02
C PRO A 41 27.05 14.71 36.80
N SER A 42 28.22 15.31 36.65
CA SER A 42 29.30 14.94 35.73
C SER A 42 29.84 13.55 36.00
N VAL A 43 30.04 12.74 34.95
CA VAL A 43 30.81 11.50 35.00
C VAL A 43 32.11 11.72 34.22
N ASN A 44 33.25 11.50 34.88
CA ASN A 44 34.58 11.62 34.29
C ASN A 44 34.82 10.52 33.23
N PRO A 45 35.58 10.81 32.16
CA PRO A 45 35.96 9.84 31.15
C PRO A 45 37.36 9.28 31.47
N ASP A 46 37.45 8.07 32.01
CA ASP A 46 38.62 7.22 31.82
C ASP A 46 38.30 5.75 32.15
N ASP A 47 39.04 4.85 31.52
CA ASP A 47 39.09 3.40 31.76
C ASP A 47 37.91 2.52 31.30
N THR A 48 38.00 1.99 30.08
CA THR A 48 38.45 0.60 29.85
C THR A 48 38.37 0.21 28.36
N ARG A 49 39.53 0.21 27.73
CA ARG A 49 39.79 -0.28 26.38
C ARG A 49 39.86 -1.82 26.40
N PRO A 50 39.07 -2.57 25.62
CA PRO A 50 39.32 -4.00 25.42
C PRO A 50 40.48 -4.23 24.43
N PRO A 51 41.25 -5.32 24.58
CA PRO A 51 42.48 -5.54 23.82
C PRO A 51 42.21 -5.90 22.36
N ALA A 52 43.15 -5.49 21.51
CA ALA A 52 43.23 -5.85 20.10
C ALA A 52 43.27 -7.38 19.92
N ARG A 53 42.49 -7.88 18.97
CA ARG A 53 42.62 -9.25 18.45
C ARG A 53 42.95 -9.18 16.97
N ASP A 54 43.95 -9.99 16.64
CA ASP A 54 44.64 -10.05 15.36
C ASP A 54 43.75 -10.41 14.18
N ALA A 55 44.17 -9.91 13.02
CA ALA A 55 43.61 -10.18 11.71
C ALA A 55 43.79 -11.65 11.30
N ALA A 56 42.71 -12.26 10.81
CA ALA A 56 42.75 -13.38 9.88
C ALA A 56 41.64 -13.14 8.84
N GLY A 57 42.02 -13.24 7.56
CA GLY A 57 41.31 -12.59 6.46
C GLY A 57 40.00 -13.25 6.02
N VAL A 58 39.10 -12.41 5.54
CA VAL A 58 38.07 -12.78 4.57
C VAL A 58 38.17 -11.76 3.44
N SER A 59 38.47 -12.27 2.26
CA SER A 59 38.63 -11.54 1.02
C SER A 59 37.29 -10.96 0.53
N GLY A 60 37.31 -9.66 0.19
CA GLY A 60 36.50 -9.09 -0.88
C GLY A 60 35.10 -8.61 -0.50
N THR A 61 35.00 -7.45 0.15
CA THR A 61 33.79 -6.62 0.11
C THR A 61 34.02 -5.47 -0.86
N ALA A 62 33.24 -5.42 -1.94
CA ALA A 62 33.19 -4.28 -2.84
C ALA A 62 32.78 -3.02 -2.06
N HIS A 63 33.55 -1.95 -2.23
CA HIS A 63 33.19 -0.63 -1.71
C HIS A 63 31.97 -0.08 -2.48
N PRO A 64 30.96 0.51 -1.82
CA PRO A 64 29.94 1.28 -2.51
C PRO A 64 30.57 2.55 -3.10
N SER A 65 30.28 2.81 -4.36
CA SER A 65 30.69 4.04 -5.06
C SER A 65 29.97 5.25 -4.45
N PRO A 66 30.68 6.35 -4.14
CA PRO A 66 30.09 7.58 -3.59
C PRO A 66 29.36 8.43 -4.64
N ASP A 67 29.41 8.03 -5.92
CA ASP A 67 28.74 8.69 -7.02
C ASP A 67 27.61 7.79 -7.49
N GLY A 68 26.35 8.24 -7.38
CA GLY A 68 25.13 7.52 -7.78
C GLY A 68 25.01 7.22 -9.28
N ALA A 69 26.03 6.56 -9.84
CA ALA A 69 26.00 5.96 -11.15
C ALA A 69 25.32 4.59 -11.04
N PRO A 70 24.35 4.28 -11.90
CA PRO A 70 23.68 2.98 -11.88
C PRO A 70 24.71 1.87 -12.15
N SER A 71 24.55 0.77 -11.42
CA SER A 71 25.28 -0.48 -11.65
C SER A 71 25.15 -0.93 -13.12
N PRO A 72 26.15 -1.63 -13.69
CA PRO A 72 26.11 -2.11 -15.07
C PRO A 72 24.91 -3.04 -15.37
N ASP A 73 24.28 -3.59 -14.33
CA ASP A 73 23.13 -4.49 -14.39
C ASP A 73 21.76 -3.79 -14.23
N GLY A 74 21.73 -2.45 -14.19
CA GLY A 74 20.52 -1.66 -13.96
C GLY A 74 20.25 -1.37 -12.47
N GLU A 75 19.29 -0.48 -12.20
CA GLU A 75 18.87 -0.14 -10.83
C GLU A 75 17.91 -1.22 -10.29
N ARG A 76 18.19 -1.74 -9.10
CA ARG A 76 17.37 -2.76 -8.44
C ARG A 76 16.12 -2.12 -7.85
N VAL A 77 14.95 -2.67 -8.18
CA VAL A 77 13.66 -2.17 -7.71
C VAL A 77 13.01 -3.18 -6.78
N VAL A 78 12.51 -2.71 -5.64
CA VAL A 78 11.62 -3.46 -4.76
C VAL A 78 10.33 -2.68 -4.56
N ALA A 79 9.19 -3.35 -4.72
CA ALA A 79 7.88 -2.76 -4.49
C ALA A 79 7.32 -3.18 -3.11
N TYR A 80 6.79 -2.21 -2.38
CA TYR A 80 6.12 -2.36 -1.09
C TYR A 80 4.67 -1.93 -1.26
N VAL A 81 3.75 -2.88 -1.16
CA VAL A 81 2.32 -2.67 -1.43
C VAL A 81 1.53 -2.73 -0.14
N ASP A 82 0.92 -1.62 0.23
CA ASP A 82 -0.05 -1.53 1.32
C ASP A 82 -1.40 -2.08 0.85
N GLY A 83 -1.73 -3.28 1.32
CA GLY A 83 -2.92 -3.99 0.86
C GLY A 83 -4.23 -3.40 1.32
N PHE A 84 -4.27 -2.72 2.48
CA PHE A 84 -5.50 -2.08 2.95
C PHE A 84 -5.74 -0.77 2.21
N ASN A 85 -4.71 0.07 2.10
CA ASN A 85 -4.83 1.34 1.41
C ASN A 85 -5.15 1.13 -0.08
N LEU A 86 -4.49 0.17 -0.74
CA LEU A 86 -4.82 -0.22 -2.11
C LEU A 86 -6.27 -0.69 -2.24
N TYR A 87 -6.68 -1.67 -1.42
CA TYR A 87 -8.03 -2.24 -1.51
C TYR A 87 -9.12 -1.19 -1.29
N GLU A 88 -8.97 -0.34 -0.27
CA GLU A 88 -9.96 0.68 0.03
C GLU A 88 -9.99 1.78 -1.04
N GLY A 89 -8.85 2.14 -1.62
CA GLY A 89 -8.80 3.05 -2.77
C GLY A 89 -9.57 2.51 -3.98
N LEU A 90 -9.37 1.23 -4.30
CA LEU A 90 -10.10 0.57 -5.39
C LEU A 90 -11.61 0.51 -5.11
N ARG A 91 -12.03 0.18 -3.89
CA ARG A 91 -13.45 0.15 -3.53
C ARG A 91 -14.13 1.51 -3.68
N ALA A 92 -13.43 2.59 -3.33
CA ALA A 92 -13.99 3.94 -3.40
C ALA A 92 -14.34 4.35 -4.84
N THR A 93 -13.63 3.83 -5.85
CA THR A 93 -13.89 4.12 -7.28
C THR A 93 -15.20 3.57 -7.82
N ARG A 94 -15.73 2.51 -7.19
CA ARG A 94 -16.86 1.69 -7.69
C ARG A 94 -16.63 1.05 -9.07
N TRP A 95 -15.39 0.94 -9.53
CA TRP A 95 -15.07 0.20 -10.75
C TRP A 95 -15.21 -1.31 -10.54
N SER A 96 -15.84 -2.01 -11.47
CA SER A 96 -15.89 -3.48 -11.50
C SER A 96 -14.67 -4.06 -12.21
N GLY A 97 -14.33 -5.31 -11.90
CA GLY A 97 -13.24 -6.00 -12.59
C GLY A 97 -11.83 -5.53 -12.22
N VAL A 98 -11.65 -4.80 -11.11
CA VAL A 98 -10.34 -4.23 -10.72
C VAL A 98 -9.75 -4.81 -9.43
N LEU A 99 -10.45 -5.75 -8.79
CA LEU A 99 -10.04 -6.29 -7.47
C LEU A 99 -9.22 -7.59 -7.56
N TRP A 100 -9.21 -8.26 -8.72
CA TRP A 100 -8.47 -9.51 -8.94
C TRP A 100 -7.07 -9.23 -9.51
N LEU A 101 -6.31 -8.36 -8.86
CA LEU A 101 -5.07 -7.80 -9.40
C LEU A 101 -3.88 -8.77 -9.34
N ASP A 102 -3.12 -8.83 -10.42
CA ASP A 102 -1.73 -9.26 -10.43
C ASP A 102 -0.87 -8.08 -9.98
N LEU A 103 -0.45 -8.11 -8.71
CA LEU A 103 0.34 -7.02 -8.13
C LEU A 103 1.70 -6.87 -8.79
N ARG A 104 2.33 -7.96 -9.25
CA ARG A 104 3.61 -7.88 -9.94
C ARG A 104 3.44 -7.22 -11.31
N ALA A 105 2.41 -7.61 -12.06
CA ALA A 105 2.11 -6.98 -13.35
C ALA A 105 1.76 -5.49 -13.19
N LEU A 106 1.00 -5.14 -12.13
CA LEU A 106 0.66 -3.76 -11.81
C LEU A 106 1.89 -2.91 -11.51
N VAL A 107 2.72 -3.31 -10.54
CA VAL A 107 3.89 -2.51 -10.15
C VAL A 107 4.94 -2.44 -11.26
N SER A 108 5.00 -3.46 -12.14
CA SER A 108 5.88 -3.44 -13.31
C SER A 108 5.58 -2.29 -14.28
N ARG A 109 4.37 -1.72 -14.25
CA ARG A 109 4.02 -0.52 -15.05
C ARG A 109 4.75 0.75 -14.61
N PHE A 110 5.33 0.75 -13.41
CA PHE A 110 6.04 1.90 -12.82
C PHE A 110 7.57 1.71 -12.78
N VAL A 111 8.05 0.57 -13.28
CA VAL A 111 9.47 0.28 -13.49
C VAL A 111 9.91 0.98 -14.78
N LEU A 112 10.98 1.76 -14.71
CA LEU A 112 11.49 2.53 -15.85
C LEU A 112 12.59 1.75 -16.59
N GLY A 113 12.93 2.21 -17.80
CA GLY A 113 14.05 1.63 -18.55
C GLY A 113 15.36 1.70 -17.76
N GLY A 114 16.14 0.61 -17.77
CA GLY A 114 17.37 0.49 -16.99
C GLY A 114 17.15 0.06 -15.53
N GLN A 115 15.93 -0.33 -15.16
CA GLN A 115 15.59 -0.83 -13.84
C GLN A 115 15.12 -2.29 -13.89
N GLU A 116 15.37 -3.05 -12.84
CA GLU A 116 14.94 -4.44 -12.71
C GLU A 116 14.09 -4.66 -11.45
N LEU A 117 12.88 -5.20 -11.61
CA LEU A 117 11.99 -5.52 -10.49
C LEU A 117 12.36 -6.83 -9.81
N GLY A 118 13.15 -6.74 -8.74
CA GLY A 118 13.55 -7.89 -7.92
C GLY A 118 12.38 -8.49 -7.14
N ALA A 119 11.79 -7.71 -6.23
CA ALA A 119 10.76 -8.21 -5.31
C ALA A 119 9.50 -7.33 -5.26
N VAL A 120 8.38 -7.98 -4.97
CA VAL A 120 7.09 -7.33 -4.69
C VAL A 120 6.61 -7.87 -3.35
N LYS A 121 6.55 -7.01 -2.34
CA LYS A 121 6.15 -7.34 -0.97
C LYS A 121 4.76 -6.77 -0.72
N TYR A 122 3.79 -7.64 -0.51
CA TYR A 122 2.40 -7.31 -0.26
C TYR A 122 2.08 -7.43 1.23
N PHE A 123 1.81 -6.30 1.86
CA PHE A 123 1.52 -6.21 3.30
C PHE A 123 0.02 -6.19 3.52
N THR A 124 -0.50 -7.15 4.29
CA THR A 124 -1.93 -7.26 4.57
C THR A 124 -2.18 -7.91 5.93
N ALA A 125 -3.40 -7.84 6.44
CA ALA A 125 -3.86 -8.59 7.61
C ALA A 125 -5.25 -9.16 7.37
N ASP A 126 -5.63 -10.21 8.09
CA ASP A 126 -6.96 -10.81 7.92
C ASP A 126 -8.04 -9.82 8.34
N ARG A 127 -8.93 -9.48 7.40
CA ARG A 127 -10.17 -8.78 7.74
C ARG A 127 -11.01 -9.67 8.66
N ARG A 128 -11.49 -9.13 9.77
CA ARG A 128 -12.33 -9.90 10.70
C ARG A 128 -13.76 -9.99 10.23
N GLU A 129 -14.29 -8.91 9.68
CA GLU A 129 -15.68 -8.78 9.26
C GLU A 129 -15.81 -7.87 8.04
N PRO A 130 -16.84 -8.06 7.20
CA PRO A 130 -17.79 -9.18 7.21
C PRO A 130 -17.18 -10.50 6.71
N PRO A 131 -17.73 -11.68 7.07
CA PRO A 131 -17.14 -12.99 6.75
C PRO A 131 -16.88 -13.23 5.26
N ASP A 132 -17.71 -12.70 4.37
CA ASP A 132 -17.56 -12.91 2.93
C ASP A 132 -16.43 -12.05 2.34
N GLU A 133 -16.18 -10.85 2.86
CA GLU A 133 -14.98 -10.09 2.52
C GLU A 133 -13.71 -10.83 2.94
N ARG A 134 -13.70 -11.43 4.13
CA ARG A 134 -12.60 -12.27 4.60
C ARG A 134 -12.37 -13.48 3.69
N LYS A 135 -13.42 -14.19 3.28
CA LYS A 135 -13.32 -15.33 2.34
C LYS A 135 -12.71 -14.89 1.01
N ARG A 136 -13.17 -13.78 0.43
CA ARG A 136 -12.63 -13.26 -0.84
C ARG A 136 -11.18 -12.81 -0.71
N GLN A 137 -10.81 -12.17 0.40
CA GLN A 137 -9.41 -11.81 0.68
C GLN A 137 -8.52 -13.06 0.80
N GLN A 138 -8.96 -14.10 1.52
CA GLN A 138 -8.22 -15.36 1.61
C GLN A 138 -8.09 -16.04 0.25
N LEU A 139 -9.15 -16.03 -0.56
CA LEU A 139 -9.13 -16.56 -1.92
C LEU A 139 -8.11 -15.81 -2.79
N TYR A 140 -8.09 -14.48 -2.71
CA TYR A 140 -7.15 -13.63 -3.43
C TYR A 140 -5.70 -13.89 -3.02
N ARG A 141 -5.43 -13.97 -1.72
CA ARG A 141 -4.08 -14.31 -1.22
C ARG A 141 -3.62 -15.67 -1.72
N ARG A 142 -4.50 -16.68 -1.72
CA ARG A 142 -4.20 -18.00 -2.29
C ARG A 142 -3.91 -17.93 -3.78
N ALA A 143 -4.65 -17.11 -4.54
CA ALA A 143 -4.42 -16.92 -5.96
C ALA A 143 -3.07 -16.23 -6.24
N LEU A 144 -2.72 -15.19 -5.47
CA LEU A 144 -1.41 -14.55 -5.55
C LEU A 144 -0.27 -15.54 -5.23
N THR A 145 -0.41 -16.34 -4.17
CA THR A 145 0.58 -17.37 -3.83
C THR A 145 0.71 -18.42 -4.93
N ALA A 146 -0.40 -18.86 -5.52
CA ALA A 146 -0.40 -19.84 -6.61
C ALA A 146 0.20 -19.28 -7.90
N HIS A 147 -0.05 -17.99 -8.19
CA HIS A 147 0.49 -17.32 -9.37
C HIS A 147 2.00 -17.04 -9.23
N GLY A 148 2.46 -16.75 -8.00
CA GLY A 148 3.85 -16.45 -7.71
C GLY A 148 4.23 -14.99 -7.99
N GLY A 149 5.50 -14.67 -7.73
CA GLY A 149 6.06 -13.33 -7.98
C GLY A 149 5.77 -12.28 -6.90
N VAL A 150 4.96 -12.59 -5.89
CA VAL A 150 4.63 -11.69 -4.77
C VAL A 150 4.91 -12.37 -3.44
N GLU A 151 5.68 -11.72 -2.59
CA GLU A 151 5.89 -12.09 -1.19
C GLU A 151 4.75 -11.51 -0.34
N ILE A 152 3.94 -12.36 0.30
CA ILE A 152 2.84 -11.90 1.15
C ILE A 152 3.35 -11.83 2.59
N VAL A 153 3.40 -10.62 3.14
CA VAL A 153 3.79 -10.36 4.53
C VAL A 153 2.55 -10.05 5.34
N THR A 154 2.21 -10.94 6.28
CA THR A 154 1.07 -10.71 7.16
C THR A 154 1.45 -10.17 8.53
N GLY A 155 0.74 -9.12 8.96
CA GLY A 155 0.73 -8.70 10.35
C GLY A 155 0.36 -9.84 11.30
N HIS A 156 0.81 -9.76 12.55
CA HIS A 156 0.45 -10.72 13.61
C HIS A 156 -0.60 -10.10 14.53
N PHE A 157 -1.63 -10.87 14.89
CA PHE A 157 -2.62 -10.44 15.87
C PHE A 157 -2.16 -10.82 17.27
N ASP A 158 -1.71 -9.84 18.04
CA ASP A 158 -1.57 -10.03 19.48
C ASP A 158 -2.93 -9.93 20.17
N ARG A 159 -3.25 -10.93 20.98
CA ARG A 159 -4.36 -10.85 21.94
C ARG A 159 -3.95 -9.93 23.09
N GLY A 160 -4.14 -8.64 22.89
CA GLY A 160 -3.96 -7.65 23.94
C GLY A 160 -5.12 -7.72 24.94
N ASN A 161 -4.88 -8.33 26.10
CA ASN A 161 -5.81 -8.21 27.22
C ASN A 161 -5.77 -6.76 27.73
N THR A 162 -6.91 -6.06 27.66
CA THR A 162 -7.06 -4.73 28.27
C THR A 162 -7.96 -4.84 29.49
N LEU A 163 -7.46 -4.40 30.63
CA LEU A 163 -8.23 -4.30 31.87
C LEU A 163 -9.22 -3.14 31.78
N CYS A 164 -10.52 -3.42 31.93
CA CYS A 164 -11.51 -2.37 32.07
C CYS A 164 -11.28 -1.60 33.38
N ARG A 165 -10.98 -0.30 33.31
CA ARG A 165 -10.74 0.55 34.49
C ARG A 165 -11.98 0.77 35.36
N HIS A 166 -13.17 0.46 34.85
CA HIS A 166 -14.43 0.66 35.56
C HIS A 166 -14.87 -0.59 36.35
N CYS A 167 -14.69 -1.80 35.78
CA CYS A 167 -15.19 -3.03 36.39
C CYS A 167 -14.12 -4.12 36.64
N GLY A 168 -12.85 -3.87 36.30
CA GLY A 168 -11.75 -4.81 36.52
C GLY A 168 -11.81 -6.08 35.66
N ARG A 169 -12.76 -6.19 34.72
CA ARG A 169 -12.87 -7.35 33.84
C ARG A 169 -11.83 -7.26 32.71
N MET A 170 -11.23 -8.40 32.41
CA MET A 170 -10.32 -8.56 31.28
C MET A 170 -11.14 -8.61 29.99
N THR A 171 -10.95 -7.63 29.13
CA THR A 171 -11.52 -7.61 27.79
C THR A 171 -10.43 -7.90 26.79
N VAL A 172 -10.62 -8.96 26.01
CA VAL A 172 -9.79 -9.20 24.82
C VAL A 172 -10.28 -8.20 23.78
N PHE A 173 -9.54 -7.10 23.60
CA PHE A 173 -9.69 -6.29 22.41
C PHE A 173 -8.68 -6.83 21.41
N PRO A 174 -9.13 -7.54 20.38
CA PRO A 174 -8.20 -8.06 19.41
C PRO A 174 -7.71 -6.83 18.63
N ARG A 175 -6.46 -6.46 18.83
CA ARG A 175 -5.87 -5.25 18.23
C ARG A 175 -5.25 -5.69 16.91
N GLU A 176 -5.75 -5.17 15.80
CA GLU A 176 -4.97 -5.23 14.56
C GLU A 176 -3.67 -4.46 14.83
N ARG A 177 -2.53 -5.10 14.61
CA ARG A 177 -1.24 -4.44 14.73
C ARG A 177 -0.33 -4.84 13.59
N ALA A 178 0.33 -3.80 13.10
CA ALA A 178 1.62 -3.84 12.43
C ALA A 178 1.65 -4.16 10.93
N THR A 179 0.57 -4.07 10.15
CA THR A 179 0.74 -4.08 8.68
C THR A 179 1.60 -2.90 8.24
N ASP A 180 1.25 -1.68 8.71
CA ASP A 180 1.98 -0.45 8.37
C ASP A 180 3.38 -0.44 9.00
N VAL A 181 3.48 -0.87 10.26
CA VAL A 181 4.78 -1.01 10.95
C VAL A 181 5.67 -2.03 10.24
N ASN A 182 5.14 -3.17 9.80
CA ASN A 182 5.92 -4.18 9.07
C ASN A 182 6.36 -3.66 7.70
N LEU A 183 5.49 -2.92 7.00
CA LEU A 183 5.84 -2.32 5.72
C LEU A 183 6.98 -1.31 5.91
N ALA A 184 6.81 -0.34 6.82
CA ALA A 184 7.82 0.66 7.14
C ALA A 184 9.14 0.02 7.57
N ALA A 185 9.08 -0.96 8.48
CA ALA A 185 10.26 -1.66 8.98
C ALA A 185 10.96 -2.46 7.89
N ALA A 186 10.21 -3.16 7.03
CA ALA A 186 10.78 -3.91 5.91
C ALA A 186 11.48 -2.97 4.91
N MET A 187 10.83 -1.87 4.53
CA MET A 187 11.40 -0.90 3.59
C MET A 187 12.71 -0.31 4.12
N VAL A 188 12.71 0.18 5.37
CA VAL A 188 13.92 0.74 6.00
C VAL A 188 15.01 -0.32 6.18
N ALA A 189 14.65 -1.53 6.61
CA ALA A 189 15.63 -2.58 6.85
C ALA A 189 16.22 -3.13 5.54
N ASP A 190 15.47 -3.12 4.44
CA ASP A 190 15.97 -3.44 3.11
C ASP A 190 16.86 -2.33 2.55
N ALA A 191 16.53 -1.06 2.83
CA ALA A 191 17.37 0.09 2.48
C ALA A 191 18.74 0.02 3.17
N ALA A 192 18.74 -0.21 4.49
CA ALA A 192 19.94 -0.31 5.31
C ALA A 192 20.84 -1.51 4.91
N ARG A 193 20.24 -2.58 4.36
CA ARG A 193 20.96 -3.76 3.85
C ARG A 193 21.34 -3.66 2.37
N ASP A 194 21.10 -2.52 1.75
CA ASP A 194 21.38 -2.29 0.33
C ASP A 194 20.69 -3.30 -0.61
N LEU A 195 19.44 -3.68 -0.33
CA LEU A 195 18.72 -4.69 -1.13
C LEU A 195 18.04 -4.12 -2.37
N TYR A 196 17.95 -2.80 -2.50
CA TYR A 196 17.37 -2.12 -3.64
C TYR A 196 18.05 -0.76 -3.83
N ASP A 197 17.88 -0.16 -5.01
CA ASP A 197 18.29 1.21 -5.33
C ASP A 197 17.06 2.12 -5.39
N VAL A 198 15.94 1.58 -5.88
CA VAL A 198 14.65 2.27 -5.96
C VAL A 198 13.54 1.47 -5.26
N ALA A 199 12.84 2.10 -4.33
CA ALA A 199 11.60 1.58 -3.76
C ALA A 199 10.40 2.09 -4.57
N ILE A 200 9.45 1.21 -4.86
CA ILE A 200 8.08 1.60 -5.25
C ILE A 200 7.20 1.42 -4.02
N LEU A 201 6.62 2.48 -3.49
CA LEU A 201 5.70 2.46 -2.38
C LEU A 201 4.27 2.67 -2.89
N VAL A 202 3.42 1.65 -2.78
CA VAL A 202 2.01 1.73 -3.17
C VAL A 202 1.16 1.99 -1.93
N THR A 203 0.85 3.26 -1.67
CA THR A 203 -0.02 3.71 -0.56
C THR A 203 -0.44 5.17 -0.77
N GLY A 204 -1.40 5.61 0.02
CA GLY A 204 -1.77 7.01 0.24
C GLY A 204 -1.67 7.43 1.70
N ASP A 205 -1.10 6.57 2.57
CA ASP A 205 -1.00 6.84 3.99
C ASP A 205 0.23 7.69 4.33
N GLY A 206 0.01 8.85 4.97
CA GLY A 206 1.06 9.78 5.37
C GLY A 206 1.94 9.25 6.49
N ASP A 207 1.52 8.20 7.21
CA ASP A 207 2.31 7.60 8.29
C ASP A 207 3.63 6.98 7.80
N PHE A 208 3.79 6.79 6.48
CA PHE A 208 5.04 6.30 5.88
C PHE A 208 6.10 7.37 5.64
N ILE A 209 5.82 8.67 5.86
CA ILE A 209 6.79 9.76 5.61
C ILE A 209 8.14 9.47 6.31
N SER A 210 8.14 9.07 7.57
CA SER A 210 9.39 8.79 8.30
C SER A 210 10.16 7.61 7.71
N ALA A 211 9.46 6.59 7.19
CA ALA A 211 10.12 5.47 6.53
C ALA A 211 10.73 5.88 5.19
N VAL A 212 10.06 6.76 4.44
CA VAL A 212 10.56 7.34 3.18
C VAL A 212 11.85 8.14 3.43
N GLU A 213 11.81 9.07 4.38
CA GLU A 213 12.96 9.91 4.72
C GLU A 213 14.16 9.07 5.20
N GLU A 214 13.91 8.03 6.00
CA GLU A 214 14.95 7.12 6.47
C GLU A 214 15.55 6.29 5.32
N ALA A 215 14.73 5.76 4.41
CA ALA A 215 15.22 5.04 3.23
C ALA A 215 16.09 5.95 2.33
N GLN A 216 15.68 7.20 2.13
CA GLN A 216 16.44 8.20 1.37
C GLN A 216 17.77 8.55 2.06
N SER A 217 17.82 8.52 3.40
CA SER A 217 19.06 8.72 4.15
C SER A 217 20.12 7.66 3.85
N PHE A 218 19.71 6.45 3.43
CA PHE A 218 20.58 5.38 2.93
C PHE A 218 20.90 5.50 1.43
N GLY A 219 20.57 6.63 0.80
CA GLY A 219 20.83 6.89 -0.62
C GLY A 219 19.84 6.22 -1.57
N LYS A 220 18.65 5.82 -1.09
CA LYS A 220 17.62 5.18 -1.91
C LYS A 220 16.68 6.19 -2.54
N LEU A 221 16.17 5.88 -3.73
CA LEU A 221 15.08 6.64 -4.33
C LEU A 221 13.73 6.01 -3.98
N VAL A 222 12.72 6.81 -3.74
CA VAL A 222 11.36 6.35 -3.43
C VAL A 222 10.37 6.90 -4.46
N LYS A 223 9.71 5.98 -5.17
CA LYS A 223 8.58 6.25 -6.06
C LYS A 223 7.28 5.96 -5.35
N LEU A 224 6.46 6.98 -5.13
CA LEU A 224 5.10 6.82 -4.63
C LEU A 224 4.15 6.46 -5.77
N VAL A 225 3.27 5.51 -5.51
CA VAL A 225 2.18 5.12 -6.40
C VAL A 225 0.87 5.16 -5.63
N HIS A 226 0.06 6.18 -5.87
CA HIS A 226 -1.22 6.36 -5.22
C HIS A 226 -2.25 5.35 -5.73
N PRO A 227 -2.89 4.60 -4.83
CA PRO A 227 -4.17 4.00 -5.13
C PRO A 227 -5.19 5.07 -5.53
N PRO A 228 -6.19 4.72 -6.37
CA PRO A 228 -7.29 5.64 -6.66
C PRO A 228 -7.94 6.14 -5.38
N GLU A 229 -8.42 7.39 -5.35
CA GLU A 229 -9.08 8.00 -4.18
C GLU A 229 -8.20 8.06 -2.90
N ARG A 230 -6.89 7.82 -3.00
CA ARG A 230 -5.92 7.83 -1.89
C ARG A 230 -4.71 8.71 -2.21
N VAL A 231 -4.94 9.86 -2.81
CA VAL A 231 -3.88 10.85 -3.08
C VAL A 231 -3.51 11.57 -1.77
N ASN A 232 -2.22 11.75 -1.55
CA ASN A 232 -1.68 12.43 -0.37
C ASN A 232 -0.49 13.30 -0.79
N ASP A 233 -0.73 14.60 -0.89
CA ASP A 233 0.24 15.57 -1.40
C ASP A 233 1.45 15.71 -0.45
N ASP A 234 1.24 15.63 0.87
CA ASP A 234 2.33 15.73 1.85
C ASP A 234 3.32 14.57 1.71
N LEU A 235 2.82 13.35 1.48
CA LEU A 235 3.66 12.17 1.21
C LEU A 235 4.31 12.26 -0.18
N ALA A 236 3.58 12.73 -1.18
CA ALA A 236 4.09 12.90 -2.54
C ALA A 236 5.27 13.89 -2.59
N ASP A 237 5.19 14.99 -1.84
CA ASP A 237 6.23 16.02 -1.73
C ASP A 237 7.52 15.51 -1.04
N ARG A 238 7.46 14.38 -0.34
CA ARG A 238 8.62 13.75 0.31
C ARG A 238 9.25 12.64 -0.53
N CYS A 239 8.50 12.06 -1.46
CA CYS A 239 9.02 11.05 -2.39
C CYS A 239 9.77 11.70 -3.55
N ASP A 240 10.67 10.95 -4.18
CA ASP A 240 11.43 11.42 -5.34
C ASP A 240 10.55 11.53 -6.61
N PHE A 241 9.55 10.64 -6.70
CA PHE A 241 8.56 10.63 -7.77
C PHE A 241 7.20 10.22 -7.21
N ALA A 242 6.11 10.69 -7.82
CA ALA A 242 4.75 10.29 -7.48
C ALA A 242 3.93 10.01 -8.75
N TYR A 243 3.16 8.92 -8.71
CA TYR A 243 2.28 8.48 -9.78
C TYR A 243 0.91 8.10 -9.21
N SER A 244 -0.11 8.08 -10.05
CA SER A 244 -1.43 7.55 -9.69
C SER A 244 -1.75 6.31 -10.51
N ILE A 245 -2.44 5.35 -9.90
CA ILE A 245 -2.96 4.19 -10.62
C ILE A 245 -4.25 4.58 -11.35
N PHE A 246 -4.30 4.30 -12.66
CA PHE A 246 -5.47 4.55 -13.50
C PHE A 246 -6.26 3.27 -13.81
N LYS A 247 -7.56 3.42 -14.10
CA LYS A 247 -8.47 2.30 -14.42
C LYS A 247 -7.92 1.34 -15.48
N ALA A 248 -7.36 1.87 -16.56
CA ALA A 248 -6.83 1.05 -17.65
C ALA A 248 -5.70 0.12 -17.17
N GLN A 249 -4.77 0.63 -16.36
CA GLN A 249 -3.67 -0.18 -15.80
C GLN A 249 -4.20 -1.31 -14.92
N LEU A 250 -5.24 -1.04 -14.12
CA LEU A 250 -5.87 -2.05 -13.28
C LEU A 250 -6.49 -3.17 -14.13
N LEU A 251 -7.28 -2.81 -15.15
CA LEU A 251 -7.93 -3.78 -16.03
C LEU A 251 -6.92 -4.63 -16.81
N ASP A 252 -5.80 -4.04 -17.24
CA ASP A 252 -4.73 -4.74 -17.98
C ASP A 252 -3.80 -5.58 -17.10
N THR A 253 -4.02 -5.59 -15.78
CA THR A 253 -3.17 -6.30 -14.80
C THR A 253 -4.00 -7.15 -13.85
N GLN A 254 -5.11 -7.74 -14.35
CA GLN A 254 -5.82 -8.77 -13.60
C GLN A 254 -5.08 -10.11 -13.66
N LEU A 255 -5.12 -10.86 -12.56
CA LEU A 255 -4.72 -12.26 -12.53
C LEU A 255 -5.55 -13.06 -13.56
N PRO A 256 -5.02 -14.17 -14.08
CA PRO A 256 -5.78 -15.04 -14.98
C PRO A 256 -7.06 -15.54 -14.31
N GLY A 257 -8.08 -15.83 -15.13
CA GLY A 257 -9.41 -16.24 -14.66
C GLY A 257 -9.43 -17.49 -13.78
N SER A 258 -8.37 -18.32 -13.85
CA SER A 258 -8.10 -19.40 -12.91
C SER A 258 -6.60 -19.49 -12.58
N ALA A 259 -6.24 -19.46 -11.29
CA ALA A 259 -4.92 -19.81 -10.81
C ALA A 259 -4.90 -21.29 -10.38
N SER A 260 -3.87 -22.03 -10.75
CA SER A 260 -3.71 -23.46 -10.40
C SER A 260 -2.77 -23.58 -9.20
N PRO A 261 -3.27 -23.78 -7.97
CA PRO A 261 -2.40 -24.02 -6.83
C PRO A 261 -1.70 -25.38 -6.94
N ALA A 262 -0.59 -25.54 -6.23
CA ALA A 262 0.14 -26.82 -6.19
C ALA A 262 -0.71 -27.98 -5.64
N THR A 263 -1.69 -27.67 -4.78
CA THR A 263 -2.66 -28.64 -4.25
C THR A 263 -4.06 -28.02 -4.19
N GLY A 264 -5.08 -28.83 -4.46
CA GLY A 264 -6.49 -28.42 -4.41
C GLY A 264 -7.06 -27.97 -5.76
N PRO A 265 -8.35 -27.56 -5.78
CA PRO A 265 -9.02 -27.15 -7.00
C PRO A 265 -8.48 -25.80 -7.53
N PRO A 266 -8.66 -25.52 -8.85
CA PRO A 266 -8.37 -24.21 -9.42
C PRO A 266 -9.07 -23.08 -8.67
N ILE A 267 -8.37 -21.97 -8.49
CA ILE A 267 -8.86 -20.79 -7.80
C ILE A 267 -9.33 -19.79 -8.86
N SER A 268 -10.63 -19.50 -8.89
CA SER A 268 -11.23 -18.53 -9.82
C SER A 268 -11.55 -17.21 -9.14
N CYS A 269 -11.62 -16.14 -9.95
CA CYS A 269 -12.06 -14.83 -9.49
C CYS A 269 -13.52 -14.92 -8.94
N PRO A 270 -13.80 -14.35 -7.74
CA PRO A 270 -15.15 -14.24 -7.19
C PRO A 270 -16.10 -13.53 -8.16
N PHE A 271 -17.36 -13.96 -8.19
CA PHE A 271 -18.36 -13.35 -9.08
C PHE A 271 -18.48 -11.84 -8.87
N GLU A 272 -18.47 -11.39 -7.63
CA GLU A 272 -18.64 -9.99 -7.23
C GLU A 272 -17.51 -9.10 -7.74
N TRP A 273 -16.33 -9.68 -8.01
CA TRP A 273 -15.14 -8.97 -8.48
C TRP A 273 -15.01 -8.96 -10.00
N LEU A 274 -15.85 -9.70 -10.71
CA LEU A 274 -15.85 -9.71 -12.17
C LEU A 274 -16.31 -8.35 -12.73
N ALA A 275 -15.86 -8.03 -13.94
CA ALA A 275 -16.44 -6.93 -14.71
C ALA A 275 -17.91 -7.21 -15.00
N ILE A 276 -18.74 -6.17 -15.10
CA ILE A 276 -20.19 -6.32 -15.31
C ILE A 276 -20.53 -7.13 -16.57
N ALA A 277 -19.75 -6.99 -17.64
CA ALA A 277 -19.94 -7.74 -18.88
C ALA A 277 -19.73 -9.26 -18.64
N GLU A 278 -18.75 -9.62 -17.83
CA GLU A 278 -18.47 -11.01 -17.48
C GLU A 278 -19.52 -11.57 -16.50
N LYS A 279 -20.00 -10.75 -15.55
CA LYS A 279 -21.16 -11.11 -14.72
C LYS A 279 -22.36 -11.47 -15.58
N ALA A 280 -22.65 -10.68 -16.62
CA ALA A 280 -23.76 -10.92 -17.54
C ALA A 280 -23.60 -12.19 -18.38
N LEU A 281 -22.37 -12.62 -18.68
CA LEU A 281 -22.10 -13.89 -19.36
C LEU A 281 -22.29 -15.10 -18.44
N ARG A 282 -21.92 -14.97 -17.17
CA ARG A 282 -22.02 -16.06 -16.18
C ARG A 282 -23.42 -16.25 -15.61
N LEU A 283 -24.25 -15.19 -15.63
CA LEU A 283 -25.66 -15.30 -15.26
C LEU A 283 -26.46 -16.01 -16.37
N ASN A 284 -27.14 -17.08 -15.97
CA ASN A 284 -27.98 -17.89 -16.85
C ASN A 284 -29.48 -17.51 -16.74
N GLY A 285 -30.30 -18.09 -17.61
CA GLY A 285 -31.75 -17.96 -17.54
C GLY A 285 -32.27 -16.52 -17.71
N HIS A 286 -33.36 -16.20 -17.00
CA HIS A 286 -34.01 -14.89 -17.05
C HIS A 286 -33.11 -13.78 -16.49
N ALA A 287 -32.38 -14.04 -15.41
CA ALA A 287 -31.47 -13.09 -14.79
C ALA A 287 -30.38 -12.61 -15.76
N GLY A 288 -29.73 -13.54 -16.47
CA GLY A 288 -28.73 -13.20 -17.48
C GLY A 288 -29.31 -12.41 -18.65
N LYS A 289 -30.48 -12.82 -19.16
CA LYS A 289 -31.16 -12.10 -20.26
C LYS A 289 -31.52 -10.67 -19.85
N TYR A 290 -32.02 -10.50 -18.63
CA TYR A 290 -32.38 -9.20 -18.08
C TYR A 290 -31.16 -8.29 -17.94
N LEU A 291 -30.06 -8.77 -17.36
CA LEU A 291 -28.85 -7.96 -17.20
C LEU A 291 -28.24 -7.55 -18.55
N ARG A 292 -28.22 -8.45 -19.55
CA ARG A 292 -27.76 -8.13 -20.91
C ARG A 292 -28.63 -7.04 -21.56
N SER A 293 -29.95 -7.13 -21.40
CA SER A 293 -30.86 -6.09 -21.88
C SER A 293 -30.63 -4.73 -21.21
N LEU A 294 -30.28 -4.70 -19.92
CA LEU A 294 -29.91 -3.46 -19.23
C LEU A 294 -28.59 -2.89 -19.75
N LEU A 295 -27.60 -3.75 -20.02
CA LEU A 295 -26.34 -3.31 -20.60
C LEU A 295 -26.55 -2.69 -21.99
N ASP A 296 -27.37 -3.30 -22.85
CA ASP A 296 -27.68 -2.75 -24.18
C ASP A 296 -28.42 -1.40 -24.10
N ALA A 297 -29.18 -1.16 -23.03
CA ALA A 297 -29.95 0.07 -22.81
C ALA A 297 -29.12 1.20 -22.16
N VAL A 298 -27.97 0.88 -21.58
CA VAL A 298 -27.14 1.82 -20.82
C VAL A 298 -25.87 2.13 -21.61
N ARG A 299 -25.44 3.39 -21.64
CA ARG A 299 -24.15 3.74 -22.26
C ARG A 299 -23.02 3.06 -21.50
N SER A 300 -21.99 2.61 -22.21
CA SER A 300 -20.84 1.88 -21.61
C SER A 300 -20.17 2.63 -20.46
N GLU A 301 -20.17 3.96 -20.48
CA GLU A 301 -19.68 4.83 -19.40
C GLU A 301 -20.46 4.70 -18.07
N HIS A 302 -21.68 4.16 -18.08
CA HIS A 302 -22.57 4.03 -16.92
C HIS A 302 -22.79 2.57 -16.46
N TYR A 303 -22.09 1.63 -17.06
CA TYR A 303 -22.16 0.19 -16.74
C TYR A 303 -21.99 -0.13 -15.26
N GLU A 304 -21.17 0.63 -14.54
CA GLU A 304 -20.91 0.39 -13.12
C GLU A 304 -22.14 0.58 -12.22
N LEU A 305 -23.15 1.33 -12.67
CA LEU A 305 -24.42 1.52 -11.96
C LEU A 305 -25.23 0.21 -11.86
N LEU A 306 -24.94 -0.75 -12.72
CA LEU A 306 -25.65 -2.04 -12.76
C LEU A 306 -25.04 -3.09 -11.83
N ASN A 307 -23.86 -2.85 -11.23
CA ASN A 307 -23.20 -3.83 -10.36
C ASN A 307 -24.09 -4.31 -9.20
N PRO A 308 -24.78 -3.44 -8.43
CA PRO A 308 -25.63 -3.90 -7.35
C PRO A 308 -26.77 -4.81 -7.83
N ILE A 309 -27.31 -4.54 -9.03
CA ILE A 309 -28.36 -5.36 -9.65
C ILE A 309 -27.80 -6.73 -10.01
N ALA A 310 -26.62 -6.77 -10.65
CA ALA A 310 -25.98 -8.03 -11.02
C ALA A 310 -25.65 -8.91 -9.80
N ASP A 311 -25.17 -8.30 -8.71
CA ASP A 311 -24.85 -9.02 -7.47
C ASP A 311 -26.12 -9.55 -6.79
N ALA A 312 -27.22 -8.78 -6.78
CA ALA A 312 -28.51 -9.22 -6.27
C ALA A 312 -29.09 -10.40 -7.08
N LEU A 313 -29.05 -10.31 -8.41
CA LEU A 313 -29.51 -11.39 -9.30
C LEU A 313 -28.73 -12.69 -9.09
N ALA A 314 -27.42 -12.60 -8.83
CA ALA A 314 -26.59 -13.75 -8.52
C ALA A 314 -26.95 -14.38 -7.17
N ALA A 315 -27.20 -13.56 -6.14
CA ALA A 315 -27.62 -14.02 -4.82
C ALA A 315 -28.98 -14.75 -4.86
N GLU A 316 -29.95 -14.24 -5.61
CA GLU A 316 -31.26 -14.90 -5.82
C GLU A 316 -31.12 -16.24 -6.55
N SER A 317 -30.22 -16.30 -7.55
CA SER A 317 -29.96 -17.52 -8.32
C SER A 317 -29.21 -18.59 -7.52
N SER A 318 -28.64 -18.24 -6.37
CA SER A 318 -27.88 -19.13 -5.47
C SER A 318 -28.60 -19.41 -4.15
N GLY A 319 -29.88 -19.02 -4.01
CA GLY A 319 -30.73 -19.40 -2.90
C GLY A 319 -30.87 -20.93 -2.75
N PRO A 320 -31.24 -21.43 -1.55
CA PRO A 320 -31.25 -22.86 -1.28
C PRO A 320 -32.12 -23.58 -2.31
N ALA A 321 -31.57 -24.63 -2.92
CA ALA A 321 -32.37 -25.60 -3.64
C ALA A 321 -33.50 -26.02 -2.67
N GLY A 322 -34.74 -25.74 -3.06
CA GLY A 322 -35.90 -25.95 -2.20
C GLY A 322 -35.94 -27.37 -1.65
N ASP A 323 -36.32 -27.45 -0.37
CA ASP A 323 -36.74 -28.68 0.32
C ASP A 323 -37.81 -29.45 -0.48
#